data_AF-A0A7S2CBC1-F1
#
_entry.id   AF-A0A7S2CBC1-F1
#
_cell.length_a   1.000
_cell.length_b   1.000
_cell.length_c   1.000
_cell.angle_alpha   90.00
_cell.angle_beta   90.00
_cell.angle_gamma   90.00
#
_symmetry.space_group_name_H-M   'P 1'
#
loop_
_entity.id
_entity.type
_entity.pdbx_description
1 polymer ?
#
loop_
_entity_poly.entity_id
_entity_poly.type
_entity_poly.pdbx_seq_one_letter_code
_entity_poly.pdbx_strand_id
1 'polypeptide(L)'
;MLHQIAKTLPGASLARLQSRLVEARAFDWTELAHVHGGYSAPSYREGDGDRALYRGAEFGGRLCFAGEACEDACMTMSAALQSGRRAAREVLSLKSRDYESKMPRSKL
;
A
#
# COMPACT_ATOMS: atom_id res chain seq x y z
N MET A 1 7.09 20.79 -14.65
CA MET A 1 6.93 21.40 -13.30
C MET A 1 7.26 22.89 -13.28
N LEU A 2 8.48 23.33 -13.62
CA LEU A 2 8.85 24.77 -13.60
C LEU A 2 7.97 25.68 -14.49
N HIS A 3 7.53 25.18 -15.64
CA HIS A 3 6.55 25.86 -16.50
C HIS A 3 5.21 26.13 -15.79
N GLN A 4 4.74 25.22 -14.95
CA GLN A 4 3.49 25.39 -14.19
C GLN A 4 3.69 26.44 -13.08
N ILE A 5 4.84 26.39 -12.38
CA ILE A 5 5.20 27.38 -11.36
C ILE A 5 5.34 28.79 -11.95
N ALA A 6 5.97 28.92 -13.12
CA ALA A 6 6.09 30.21 -13.81
C ALA A 6 4.74 30.82 -14.20
N LYS A 7 3.72 29.98 -14.45
CA LYS A 7 2.36 30.44 -14.77
C LYS A 7 1.56 30.87 -13.55
N THR A 8 1.82 30.26 -12.39
CA THR A 8 1.03 30.49 -11.18
C THR A 8 1.63 31.52 -10.23
N LEU A 9 2.96 31.71 -10.26
CA LEU A 9 3.65 32.63 -9.36
C LEU A 9 3.85 34.01 -10.03
N PRO A 10 3.22 35.10 -9.53
CA PRO A 10 3.40 36.43 -10.09
C PRO A 10 4.86 36.87 -10.09
N GLY A 11 5.34 37.40 -11.23
CA GLY A 11 6.72 37.89 -11.38
C GLY A 11 7.80 36.80 -11.53
N ALA A 12 7.41 35.51 -11.55
CA ALA A 12 8.31 34.44 -11.96
C ALA A 12 8.38 34.36 -13.49
N SER A 13 9.59 34.18 -14.02
CA SER A 13 9.79 33.75 -15.41
C SER A 13 10.42 32.37 -15.43
N LEU A 14 10.12 31.58 -16.46
CA LEU A 14 10.72 30.25 -16.61
C LEU A 14 12.25 30.32 -16.60
N ALA A 15 12.84 31.28 -17.31
CA ALA A 15 14.28 31.48 -17.37
C ALA A 15 14.90 31.75 -16.00
N ARG A 16 14.21 32.56 -15.16
CA ARG A 16 14.64 32.84 -13.79
C ARG A 16 14.52 31.62 -12.88
N LEU A 17 13.49 30.78 -13.07
CA LEU A 17 13.34 29.55 -12.30
C LEU A 17 14.38 28.50 -12.70
N GLN A 18 14.68 28.38 -14.00
CA GLN A 18 15.71 27.48 -14.51
C GLN A 18 17.10 27.85 -14.01
N SER A 19 17.44 29.14 -13.96
CA SER A 19 18.76 29.59 -13.47
C SER A 19 18.96 29.41 -11.96
N ARG A 20 17.90 29.09 -11.22
CA ARG A 20 17.91 28.84 -9.76
C ARG A 20 17.69 27.38 -9.41
N LEU A 21 17.46 26.50 -10.40
CA LEU A 21 17.28 25.08 -10.15
C LEU A 21 18.61 24.47 -9.71
N VAL A 22 18.66 24.00 -8.47
CA VAL A 22 19.85 23.33 -7.91
C VAL A 22 19.87 21.86 -8.29
N GLU A 23 18.72 21.19 -8.20
CA GLU A 23 18.60 19.77 -8.47
C GLU A 23 17.17 19.43 -8.93
N ALA A 24 17.05 18.46 -9.83
CA ALA A 24 15.79 17.85 -10.18
C ALA A 24 15.96 16.34 -10.25
N ARG A 25 15.02 15.60 -9.67
CA ARG A 25 14.92 14.15 -9.79
C ARG A 25 13.59 13.78 -10.40
N ALA A 26 13.63 12.88 -11.36
CA ALA A 26 12.46 12.22 -11.91
C ALA A 26 12.58 10.74 -11.57
N PHE A 27 11.45 10.14 -11.20
CA PHE A 27 11.37 8.71 -10.90
C PHE A 27 10.28 8.11 -11.76
N ASP A 28 10.65 7.13 -12.56
CA ASP A 28 9.69 6.23 -13.16
C ASP A 28 9.48 5.05 -12.22
N TRP A 29 8.34 5.05 -11.53
CA TRP A 29 7.99 4.01 -10.57
C TRP A 29 7.65 2.68 -11.26
N THR A 30 7.37 2.70 -12.57
CA THR A 30 7.05 1.50 -13.34
C THR A 30 8.29 0.67 -13.65
N GLU A 31 9.47 1.31 -13.72
CA GLU A 31 10.75 0.66 -13.97
C GLU A 31 11.39 0.08 -12.69
N LEU A 32 10.86 0.42 -11.50
CA LEU A 32 11.37 -0.09 -10.23
C LEU A 32 10.90 -1.54 -10.00
N ALA A 33 11.87 -2.47 -9.95
CA ALA A 33 11.66 -3.92 -9.87
C ALA A 33 10.87 -4.44 -8.66
N HIS A 34 10.54 -3.58 -7.68
CA HIS A 34 9.79 -3.96 -6.47
C HIS A 34 8.51 -3.14 -6.27
N VAL A 35 8.23 -2.17 -7.15
CA VAL A 35 7.02 -1.32 -7.03
C VAL A 35 6.11 -1.48 -8.25
N HIS A 36 6.68 -1.45 -9.46
CA HIS A 36 5.94 -1.61 -10.72
C HIS A 36 4.79 -0.60 -10.95
N GLY A 37 4.77 0.52 -10.24
CA GLY A 37 3.69 1.50 -10.31
C GLY A 37 3.69 2.45 -9.10
N GLY A 38 2.80 3.43 -9.10
CA GLY A 38 2.67 4.36 -7.97
C GLY A 38 1.87 3.76 -6.81
N TYR A 39 0.62 3.39 -7.09
CA TYR A 39 -0.31 2.80 -6.14
C TYR A 39 -1.44 2.10 -6.89
N SER A 40 -2.15 1.19 -6.23
CA SER A 40 -3.34 0.53 -6.77
C SER A 40 -4.50 1.52 -6.87
N ALA A 41 -5.31 1.44 -7.91
CA ALA A 41 -6.55 2.20 -8.04
C ALA A 41 -7.66 1.26 -8.50
N PRO A 42 -8.94 1.53 -8.18
CA PRO A 42 -10.04 0.70 -8.66
C PRO A 42 -10.00 0.60 -10.19
N SER A 43 -9.97 -0.63 -10.70
CA SER A 43 -10.03 -0.85 -12.15
C SER A 43 -11.44 -0.62 -12.68
N TYR A 44 -11.60 -0.35 -13.98
CA TYR A 44 -12.90 -0.06 -14.60
C TYR A 44 -13.99 -1.11 -14.34
N ARG A 45 -13.60 -2.37 -14.08
CA ARG A 45 -14.52 -3.50 -13.83
C ARG A 45 -14.57 -3.94 -12.38
N GLU A 46 -13.86 -3.24 -11.50
CA GLU A 46 -13.81 -3.57 -10.08
C GLU A 46 -15.09 -3.11 -9.40
N GLY A 47 -15.83 -4.05 -8.84
CA GLY A 47 -17.02 -3.80 -8.05
C GLY A 47 -16.70 -3.58 -6.57
N ASP A 48 -17.69 -3.07 -5.85
CA ASP A 48 -17.63 -2.95 -4.39
C ASP A 48 -17.35 -4.32 -3.76
N GLY A 49 -16.31 -4.40 -2.94
CA GLY A 49 -15.93 -5.62 -2.22
C GLY A 49 -14.98 -6.56 -2.96
N ASP A 50 -14.65 -6.33 -4.24
CA ASP A 50 -13.66 -7.14 -4.97
C ASP A 50 -12.29 -7.12 -4.27
N ARG A 51 -11.93 -6.00 -3.63
CA ARG A 51 -10.70 -5.89 -2.83
C ARG A 51 -10.70 -6.69 -1.54
N ALA A 52 -11.87 -7.13 -1.05
CA ALA A 52 -11.94 -7.98 0.12
C ALA A 52 -11.24 -9.33 -0.13
N LEU A 53 -11.11 -9.75 -1.40
CA LEU A 53 -10.32 -10.92 -1.79
C LEU A 53 -8.86 -10.79 -1.37
N TYR A 54 -8.28 -9.59 -1.46
CA TYR A 54 -6.90 -9.31 -1.04
C TYR A 54 -6.73 -9.18 0.48
N ARG A 55 -7.83 -9.18 1.25
CA ARG A 55 -7.77 -9.10 2.72
C ARG A 55 -7.62 -10.45 3.38
N GLY A 56 -8.17 -11.50 2.78
CA GLY A 56 -8.26 -12.80 3.41
C GLY A 56 -6.90 -13.44 3.62
N ALA A 57 -6.72 -14.11 4.76
CA ALA A 57 -5.59 -15.01 4.93
C ALA A 57 -5.79 -16.25 4.02
N GLU A 58 -4.76 -16.61 3.27
CA GLU A 58 -4.76 -17.74 2.35
C GLU A 58 -4.01 -18.95 2.93
N PHE A 59 -4.09 -20.10 2.24
CA PHE A 59 -3.41 -21.35 2.60
C PHE A 59 -3.70 -21.83 4.04
N GLY A 60 -4.96 -21.72 4.45
CA GLY A 60 -5.38 -22.09 5.81
C GLY A 60 -4.79 -21.20 6.90
N GLY A 61 -4.50 -19.94 6.59
CA GLY A 61 -3.90 -18.97 7.52
C GLY A 61 -2.37 -18.89 7.44
N ARG A 62 -1.71 -19.65 6.56
CA ARG A 62 -0.24 -19.59 6.47
C ARG A 62 0.28 -18.36 5.73
N LEU A 63 -0.59 -17.69 4.98
CA LEU A 63 -0.29 -16.48 4.25
C LEU A 63 -1.27 -15.37 4.64
N CYS A 64 -0.77 -14.25 5.14
CA CYS A 64 -1.58 -13.06 5.44
C CYS A 64 -1.09 -11.90 4.57
N PHE A 65 -2.01 -11.13 4.01
CA PHE A 65 -1.69 -10.02 3.11
C PHE A 65 -1.87 -8.67 3.81
N ALA A 66 -0.93 -7.76 3.54
CA ALA A 66 -0.98 -6.37 3.99
C ALA A 66 -0.40 -5.45 2.90
N GLY A 67 -0.83 -4.19 2.91
CA GLY A 67 -0.47 -3.20 1.91
C GLY A 67 -1.64 -2.27 1.61
N GLU A 68 -1.36 -1.14 0.94
CA GLU A 68 -2.41 -0.16 0.62
C GLU A 68 -3.54 -0.76 -0.23
N ALA A 69 -3.19 -1.68 -1.12
CA ALA A 69 -4.13 -2.35 -2.02
C ALA A 69 -5.11 -3.29 -1.31
N CYS A 70 -4.84 -3.64 -0.05
CA CYS A 70 -5.68 -4.53 0.73
C CYS A 70 -6.86 -3.82 1.40
N GLU A 71 -7.01 -2.49 1.30
CA GLU A 71 -8.11 -1.74 1.92
C GLU A 71 -8.98 -1.04 0.85
N ASP A 72 -10.23 -0.74 1.17
CA ASP A 72 -11.16 -0.07 0.23
C ASP A 72 -10.73 1.39 0.02
N ALA A 73 -10.36 2.06 1.11
CA ALA A 73 -9.74 3.38 1.10
C ALA A 73 -8.22 3.29 0.78
N CYS A 74 -7.91 2.68 -0.37
CA CYS A 74 -6.57 2.43 -0.88
C CYS A 74 -5.79 3.72 -1.25
N MET A 75 -4.60 3.57 -1.84
CA MET A 75 -3.71 4.64 -2.31
C MET A 75 -3.06 5.49 -1.21
N THR A 76 -3.11 5.03 0.04
CA THR A 76 -2.65 5.83 1.17
C THR A 76 -1.70 5.05 2.08
N MET A 77 -0.76 5.78 2.69
CA MET A 77 0.08 5.24 3.76
C MET A 77 -0.76 4.78 4.96
N SER A 78 -1.86 5.48 5.25
CA SER A 78 -2.79 5.08 6.32
C SER A 78 -3.41 3.70 6.06
N ALA A 79 -3.82 3.40 4.82
CA ALA A 79 -4.32 2.08 4.45
C ALA A 79 -3.26 0.99 4.63
N ALA A 80 -2.02 1.25 4.21
CA ALA A 80 -0.90 0.32 4.43
C ALA A 80 -0.66 0.04 5.93
N LEU A 81 -0.71 1.07 6.77
CA LEU A 81 -0.56 0.92 8.22
C LEU A 81 -1.72 0.15 8.85
N GLN A 82 -2.96 0.44 8.43
CA GLN A 82 -4.15 -0.22 8.94
C GLN A 82 -4.18 -1.71 8.57
N SER A 83 -3.94 -2.03 7.29
CA SER A 83 -3.83 -3.42 6.83
C SER A 83 -2.68 -4.17 7.52
N GLY A 84 -1.54 -3.53 7.74
CA GLY A 84 -0.43 -4.13 8.50
C GLY A 84 -0.82 -4.51 9.94
N ARG A 85 -1.55 -3.63 10.64
CA ARG A 85 -2.09 -3.94 11.98
C ARG A 85 -3.09 -5.08 11.95
N ARG A 86 -3.94 -5.15 10.91
CA ARG A 86 -4.91 -6.24 10.72
C ARG A 86 -4.21 -7.57 10.50
N ALA A 87 -3.29 -7.66 9.53
CA ALA A 87 -2.53 -8.87 9.24
C ALA A 87 -1.71 -9.35 10.46
N ALA A 88 -1.15 -8.43 11.25
CA ALA A 88 -0.46 -8.78 12.49
C ALA A 88 -1.40 -9.49 13.50
N ARG A 89 -2.65 -9.02 13.64
CA ARG A 89 -3.66 -9.70 14.48
C ARG A 89 -4.03 -11.07 13.93
N GLU A 90 -4.17 -11.19 12.62
CA GLU A 90 -4.45 -12.48 11.95
C GLU A 90 -3.36 -13.50 12.28
N VAL A 91 -2.08 -13.14 12.08
CA VAL A 91 -0.92 -13.99 12.42
C VAL A 91 -0.92 -14.40 13.89
N LEU A 92 -1.17 -13.47 14.81
CA LEU A 92 -1.23 -13.77 16.25
C LEU A 92 -2.36 -14.73 16.60
N SER A 93 -3.54 -14.55 15.98
CA SER A 93 -4.69 -15.43 16.19
C SER A 93 -4.47 -16.86 15.68
N LEU A 94 -3.65 -17.01 14.65
CA LEU A 94 -3.32 -18.32 14.07
C LEU A 94 -2.28 -19.04 14.92
N LYS A 95 -1.29 -18.32 15.43
CA LYS A 95 -0.33 -18.87 16.41
C LYS A 95 -1.02 -19.39 17.67
N SER A 96 -2.01 -18.67 18.20
CA SER A 96 -2.75 -19.12 19.38
C SER A 96 -3.57 -20.39 19.11
N ARG A 97 -4.22 -20.49 17.94
CA ARG A 97 -4.98 -21.70 17.53
C ARG A 97 -4.08 -22.91 17.33
N ASP A 98 -2.92 -22.74 16.71
CA ASP A 98 -1.93 -23.81 16.56
C ASP A 98 -1.46 -24.32 17.93
N TYR A 99 -1.25 -23.42 18.89
CA TYR A 99 -0.87 -23.77 20.25
C TYR A 99 -1.95 -24.60 20.96
N GLU A 100 -3.23 -24.18 20.85
CA GLU A 100 -4.37 -24.93 21.39
C GLU A 100 -4.52 -26.33 20.76
N SER A 101 -4.29 -26.46 19.45
CA SER A 101 -4.37 -27.76 18.75
C SER A 101 -3.29 -28.77 19.18
N LYS A 102 -2.13 -28.27 19.64
CA LYS A 102 -0.97 -29.07 20.05
C LYS A 102 -0.96 -29.37 21.56
N MET A 103 -1.83 -28.73 22.34
CA MET A 103 -2.00 -29.08 23.74
C MET A 103 -2.64 -30.47 23.86
N PRO A 104 -2.01 -31.43 24.55
CA PRO A 104 -2.65 -32.72 24.82
C PRO A 104 -3.91 -32.44 25.64
N ARG A 105 -5.07 -32.83 25.10
CA ARG A 105 -6.31 -32.82 25.88
C ARG A 105 -6.10 -33.75 27.07
N SER A 106 -5.87 -33.19 28.25
CA SER A 106 -5.85 -33.97 29.49
C SER A 106 -7.20 -34.67 29.58
N LYS A 107 -7.17 -36.00 29.57
CA LYS A 107 -8.35 -36.82 29.85
C LYS A 107 -8.76 -36.52 31.30
N LEU A 108 -9.84 -35.76 31.45
CA LEU A 108 -10.66 -35.79 32.67
C LEU A 108 -11.35 -37.16 32.74
#